data_AF-A0A2S1JQB1-F1
#
_entry.id   AF-A0A2S1JQB1-F1
#
_cell.length_a   1.000
_cell.length_b   1.000
_cell.length_c   1.000
_cell.angle_alpha   90.00
_cell.angle_beta   90.00
_cell.angle_gamma   90.00
#
_symmetry.space_group_name_H-M   'P 1'
#
loop_
_entity.id
_entity.type
_entity.pdbx_description
1 polymer ?
#
loop_
_entity_poly.entity_id
_entity_poly.type
_entity_poly.pdbx_seq_one_letter_code
_entity_poly.pdbx_strand_id
1 'polypeptide(L)'
;MYVASKTAYADGIYKAGIVPNSKLLQSVISVVSEQINNPTNKPNGKELASIDTWGSSKNAKKYIEATHAALPAGGISITFIGETHGLVKDQGVARSIINNHSAADLIYYERGLNSGYGGPYANPAVATGTVREEDLTTSYGIRWGVNTFGVSPAPRDIVLAGYLVLCAASGNQNNTAKILLLSGENHVGVLHQFNEIATKAAPWLLKRKRLLHFVKSHDTCKENKWGIKKV
;
A
#
# COMPACT_ATOMS: atom_id res chain seq x y z
N MET A 1 2.46 -8.40 -10.87
CA MET A 1 3.42 -7.38 -10.36
C MET A 1 4.71 -8.04 -9.83
N TYR A 2 5.83 -7.33 -9.68
CA TYR A 2 6.99 -7.81 -8.91
C TYR A 2 6.74 -7.63 -7.40
N VAL A 3 7.06 -8.62 -6.58
CA VAL A 3 6.99 -8.51 -5.11
C VAL A 3 8.41 -8.42 -4.55
N ALA A 4 8.74 -7.28 -3.94
CA ALA A 4 10.07 -7.03 -3.40
C ALA A 4 10.34 -7.82 -2.10
N SER A 5 11.61 -7.97 -1.76
CA SER A 5 11.99 -8.54 -0.47
C SER A 5 11.66 -7.55 0.66
N LYS A 6 10.71 -7.93 1.51
CA LYS A 6 10.30 -7.16 2.70
C LYS A 6 11.47 -6.90 3.63
N THR A 7 12.27 -7.93 3.88
CA THR A 7 13.47 -7.87 4.74
C THR A 7 14.53 -6.94 4.15
N ALA A 8 14.84 -7.05 2.85
CA ALA A 8 15.85 -6.20 2.23
C ALA A 8 15.43 -4.72 2.24
N TYR A 9 14.14 -4.46 2.01
CA TYR A 9 13.56 -3.13 2.09
C TYR A 9 13.65 -2.55 3.51
N ALA A 10 13.20 -3.32 4.51
CA ALA A 10 13.23 -2.89 5.90
C ALA A 10 14.67 -2.66 6.41
N ASP A 11 15.60 -3.56 6.06
CA ASP A 11 17.02 -3.42 6.38
C ASP A 11 17.65 -2.19 5.72
N GLY A 12 17.27 -1.89 4.48
CA GLY A 12 17.74 -0.71 3.77
C GLY A 12 17.37 0.58 4.50
N ILE A 13 16.10 0.69 4.91
CA ILE A 13 15.63 1.88 5.65
C ILE A 13 16.30 1.96 7.01
N TYR A 14 16.42 0.83 7.71
CA TYR A 14 17.10 0.77 9.00
C TYR A 14 18.57 1.23 8.91
N LYS A 15 19.30 0.76 7.90
CA LYS A 15 20.71 1.11 7.66
C LYS A 15 20.93 2.53 7.18
N ALA A 16 19.96 3.13 6.48
CA ALA A 16 19.99 4.55 6.11
C ALA A 16 19.97 5.50 7.33
N GLY A 17 19.91 4.93 8.54
CA GLY A 17 19.93 5.60 9.82
C GLY A 17 18.50 5.65 10.35
N ILE A 18 18.29 5.22 11.59
CA ILE A 18 17.01 5.40 12.29
C ILE A 18 16.79 6.91 12.41
N VAL A 19 16.12 7.48 11.43
CA VAL A 19 15.99 8.92 11.34
C VAL A 19 14.98 9.40 12.37
N PRO A 20 15.21 10.54 13.04
CA PRO A 20 14.08 11.41 13.40
C PRO A 20 13.09 11.49 12.22
N ASN A 21 11.79 11.54 12.47
CA ASN A 21 10.74 11.56 11.43
C ASN A 21 11.03 12.51 10.24
N SER A 22 11.83 13.57 10.45
CA SER A 22 12.21 14.59 9.47
C SER A 22 13.02 14.12 8.25
N LYS A 23 13.71 12.97 8.25
CA LYS A 23 14.40 12.43 7.04
C LYS A 23 13.97 11.01 6.64
N LEU A 24 12.90 10.48 7.23
CA LEU A 24 12.38 9.15 6.90
C LEU A 24 12.01 9.05 5.42
N LEU A 25 11.27 10.04 4.91
CA LEU A 25 10.87 10.10 3.50
C LEU A 25 12.07 10.04 2.56
N GLN A 26 13.13 10.80 2.84
CA GLN A 26 14.34 10.79 2.03
C GLN A 26 15.05 9.43 2.05
N SER A 27 15.10 8.80 3.23
CA SER A 27 15.68 7.45 3.37
C SER A 27 14.89 6.42 2.59
N VAL A 28 13.56 6.48 2.66
CA VAL A 28 12.67 5.62 1.87
C VAL A 28 12.88 5.84 0.37
N ILE A 29 12.98 7.09 -0.09
CA ILE A 29 13.25 7.39 -1.51
C ILE A 29 14.58 6.81 -1.96
N SER A 30 15.65 6.93 -1.16
CA SER A 30 16.97 6.36 -1.48
C SER A 30 16.89 4.85 -1.61
N VAL A 31 16.32 4.18 -0.61
CA VAL A 31 16.17 2.72 -0.58
C VAL A 31 15.33 2.22 -1.74
N VAL A 32 14.21 2.89 -2.05
CA VAL A 32 13.40 2.53 -3.22
C VAL A 32 14.21 2.68 -4.50
N SER A 33 14.92 3.78 -4.68
CA SER A 33 15.71 4.05 -5.89
C SER A 33 16.81 3.00 -6.08
N GLU A 34 17.49 2.61 -5.00
CA GLU A 34 18.56 1.62 -5.00
C GLU A 34 18.06 0.19 -5.23
N GLN A 35 16.86 -0.14 -4.73
CA GLN A 35 16.34 -1.51 -4.75
C GLN A 35 15.41 -1.83 -5.92
N ILE A 36 15.03 -0.83 -6.74
CA ILE A 36 14.22 -1.08 -7.96
C ILE A 36 14.90 -2.15 -8.81
N ASN A 37 14.22 -3.28 -8.98
CA ASN A 37 14.79 -4.47 -9.60
C ASN A 37 14.35 -4.58 -11.06
N ASN A 38 15.31 -4.45 -12.00
CA ASN A 38 15.15 -4.72 -13.43
C ASN A 38 13.86 -4.17 -14.08
N PRO A 39 13.61 -2.85 -14.02
CA PRO A 39 12.42 -2.25 -14.62
C PRO A 39 12.50 -2.28 -16.16
N THR A 40 11.60 -3.00 -16.82
CA THR A 40 11.51 -3.11 -18.29
C THR A 40 10.19 -2.54 -18.83
N ASN A 41 10.16 -2.14 -20.11
CA ASN A 41 8.98 -1.53 -20.75
C ASN A 41 8.47 -0.26 -20.05
N LYS A 42 9.39 0.56 -19.53
CA LYS A 42 9.03 1.82 -18.86
C LYS A 42 8.18 2.68 -19.81
N PRO A 43 6.97 3.11 -19.39
CA PRO A 43 6.12 3.93 -20.23
C PRO A 43 6.78 5.28 -20.53
N ASN A 44 6.57 5.74 -21.76
CA ASN A 44 6.98 7.05 -22.24
C ASN A 44 5.79 8.00 -22.29
N GLY A 45 6.05 9.30 -22.49
CA GLY A 45 5.01 10.31 -22.61
C GLY A 45 4.74 11.08 -21.32
N LYS A 46 3.60 11.78 -21.31
CA LYS A 46 3.17 12.68 -20.22
C LYS A 46 2.68 11.89 -19.02
N GLU A 47 2.78 12.52 -17.85
CA GLU A 47 2.16 11.99 -16.64
C GLU A 47 0.64 11.93 -16.80
N LEU A 48 0.05 10.86 -16.28
CA LEU A 48 -1.39 10.65 -16.26
C LEU A 48 -1.90 10.90 -14.85
N ALA A 49 -2.94 11.72 -14.71
CA ALA A 49 -3.61 11.90 -13.43
C ALA A 49 -4.13 10.55 -12.90
N SER A 50 -4.09 10.35 -11.58
CA SER A 50 -4.81 9.25 -10.97
C SER A 50 -6.31 9.47 -11.06
N ILE A 51 -7.05 8.37 -11.14
CA ILE A 51 -8.50 8.37 -10.98
C ILE A 51 -8.77 7.92 -9.56
N ASP A 52 -9.19 8.86 -8.72
CA ASP A 52 -9.46 8.63 -7.33
C ASP A 52 -10.97 8.43 -7.13
N THR A 53 -11.36 7.35 -6.47
CA THR A 53 -12.77 7.00 -6.25
C THR A 53 -13.01 6.64 -4.79
N TRP A 54 -14.23 6.90 -4.33
CA TRP A 54 -14.64 6.68 -2.94
C TRP A 54 -15.87 5.77 -2.92
N GLY A 55 -15.91 4.85 -1.97
CA GLY A 55 -17.00 3.90 -1.79
C GLY A 55 -17.30 3.64 -0.31
N SER A 56 -18.46 3.04 -0.05
CA SER A 56 -18.82 2.53 1.28
C SER A 56 -18.44 1.05 1.41
N SER A 57 -18.20 0.62 2.65
CA SER A 57 -17.90 -0.78 2.98
C SER A 57 -18.96 -1.77 2.49
N LYS A 58 -20.23 -1.34 2.37
CA LYS A 58 -21.34 -2.14 1.82
C LYS A 58 -21.09 -2.62 0.38
N ASN A 59 -20.39 -1.83 -0.43
CA ASN A 59 -20.17 -2.10 -1.85
C ASN A 59 -18.70 -2.41 -2.17
N ALA A 60 -17.85 -2.55 -1.15
CA ALA A 60 -16.40 -2.70 -1.28
C ALA A 60 -16.00 -3.78 -2.29
N LYS A 61 -16.58 -4.99 -2.18
CA LYS A 61 -16.32 -6.10 -3.10
C LYS A 61 -16.58 -5.72 -4.57
N LYS A 62 -17.76 -5.15 -4.84
CA LYS A 62 -18.16 -4.73 -6.19
C LYS A 62 -17.20 -3.68 -6.75
N TYR A 63 -16.75 -2.74 -5.93
CA TYR A 63 -15.81 -1.72 -6.37
C TYR A 63 -14.42 -2.27 -6.66
N ILE A 64 -13.89 -3.17 -5.83
CA ILE A 64 -12.58 -3.79 -6.07
C ILE A 64 -12.63 -4.61 -7.37
N GLU A 65 -13.66 -5.44 -7.54
CA GLU A 65 -13.84 -6.26 -8.74
C GLU A 65 -13.95 -5.39 -10.00
N ALA A 66 -14.78 -4.35 -9.97
CA ALA A 66 -14.92 -3.41 -11.09
C ALA A 66 -13.61 -2.67 -11.39
N THR A 67 -12.89 -2.21 -10.36
CA THR A 67 -11.64 -1.45 -10.50
C THR A 67 -10.53 -2.33 -11.07
N HIS A 68 -10.40 -3.56 -10.58
CA HIS A 68 -9.40 -4.51 -11.05
C HIS A 68 -9.71 -5.05 -12.45
N ALA A 69 -10.99 -5.21 -12.82
CA ALA A 69 -11.41 -5.64 -14.14
C ALA A 69 -11.26 -4.53 -15.20
N ALA A 70 -11.49 -3.26 -14.83
CA ALA A 70 -11.34 -2.11 -15.72
C ALA A 70 -9.89 -1.64 -15.92
N LEU A 71 -8.92 -2.30 -15.28
CA LEU A 71 -7.53 -1.90 -15.31
C LEU A 71 -6.89 -2.31 -16.66
N PRO A 72 -6.44 -1.37 -17.49
CA PRO A 72 -5.76 -1.72 -18.74
C PRO A 72 -4.41 -2.38 -18.46
N ALA A 73 -3.82 -3.01 -19.49
CA ALA A 73 -2.45 -3.52 -19.42
C ALA A 73 -1.48 -2.42 -18.94
N GLY A 74 -0.55 -2.80 -18.06
CA GLY A 74 0.36 -1.88 -17.40
C GLY A 74 -0.28 -0.91 -16.41
N GLY A 75 -1.58 -0.98 -16.13
CA GLY A 75 -2.23 -0.16 -15.11
C GLY A 75 -1.84 -0.52 -13.68
N ILE A 76 -2.06 0.41 -12.76
CA ILE A 76 -1.92 0.22 -11.31
C ILE A 76 -3.27 0.48 -10.64
N SER A 77 -3.72 -0.44 -9.81
CA SER A 77 -4.86 -0.25 -8.91
C SER A 77 -4.41 -0.43 -7.48
N ILE A 78 -4.73 0.54 -6.64
CA ILE A 78 -4.55 0.47 -5.19
C ILE A 78 -5.92 0.66 -4.57
N THR A 79 -6.42 -0.36 -3.89
CA THR A 79 -7.65 -0.28 -3.12
C THR A 79 -7.33 -0.28 -1.65
N PHE A 80 -7.72 0.79 -0.97
CA PHE A 80 -7.63 0.92 0.48
C PHE A 80 -8.99 0.59 1.10
N ILE A 81 -8.99 -0.33 2.06
CA ILE A 81 -10.15 -0.65 2.89
C ILE A 81 -9.90 -0.11 4.28
N GLY A 82 -10.63 0.94 4.62
CA GLY A 82 -10.65 1.53 5.94
C GLY A 82 -11.31 0.61 6.96
N GLU A 83 -10.67 0.47 8.11
CA GLU A 83 -11.21 -0.22 9.28
C GLU A 83 -11.23 0.71 10.50
N THR A 84 -12.22 0.54 11.37
CA THR A 84 -12.13 0.97 12.76
C THR A 84 -11.69 -0.21 13.63
N HIS A 85 -10.52 -0.09 14.27
CA HIS A 85 -9.95 -1.14 15.11
C HIS A 85 -10.98 -1.63 16.15
N GLY A 86 -11.26 -2.93 16.14
CA GLY A 86 -12.21 -3.57 17.06
C GLY A 86 -13.68 -3.57 16.60
N LEU A 87 -14.02 -2.96 15.46
CA LEU A 87 -15.38 -3.02 14.91
C LEU A 87 -15.58 -4.31 14.11
N VAL A 88 -16.34 -5.27 14.67
CA VAL A 88 -16.61 -6.58 14.05
C VAL A 88 -17.15 -6.49 12.62
N LYS A 89 -17.94 -5.44 12.32
CA LYS A 89 -18.49 -5.23 10.97
C LYS A 89 -17.40 -4.97 9.93
N ASP A 90 -16.44 -4.10 10.23
CA ASP A 90 -15.33 -3.80 9.33
C ASP A 90 -14.44 -5.04 9.16
N GLN A 91 -14.26 -5.80 10.24
CA GLN A 91 -13.53 -7.07 10.18
C GLN A 91 -14.21 -8.11 9.29
N GLY A 92 -15.54 -8.21 9.33
CA GLY A 92 -16.30 -9.08 8.44
C GLY A 92 -16.15 -8.70 6.96
N VAL A 93 -16.13 -7.39 6.65
CA VAL A 93 -15.94 -6.88 5.29
C VAL A 93 -14.52 -7.22 4.80
N ALA A 94 -13.49 -6.90 5.58
CA ALA A 94 -12.11 -7.20 5.22
C ALA A 94 -11.88 -8.71 5.04
N ARG A 95 -12.41 -9.58 5.92
CA ARG A 95 -12.38 -11.06 5.74
C ARG A 95 -13.06 -11.51 4.46
N SER A 96 -14.25 -10.99 4.19
CA SER A 96 -15.01 -11.33 2.99
C SER A 96 -14.26 -10.95 1.72
N ILE A 97 -13.58 -9.80 1.73
CA ILE A 97 -12.73 -9.38 0.61
C ILE A 97 -11.56 -10.37 0.48
N ILE A 98 -10.74 -10.58 1.52
CA ILE A 98 -9.55 -11.46 1.46
C ILE A 98 -9.91 -12.86 0.92
N ASN A 99 -10.94 -13.49 1.49
CA ASN A 99 -11.32 -14.87 1.17
C ASN A 99 -11.81 -15.03 -0.28
N ASN A 100 -12.29 -13.95 -0.90
CA ASN A 100 -12.84 -13.98 -2.26
C ASN A 100 -11.93 -13.30 -3.28
N HIS A 101 -10.84 -12.64 -2.86
CA HIS A 101 -10.01 -11.85 -3.76
C HIS A 101 -8.73 -12.59 -4.18
N SER A 102 -8.88 -13.60 -5.05
CA SER A 102 -7.75 -14.27 -5.73
C SER A 102 -7.02 -13.38 -6.75
N ALA A 103 -7.52 -12.16 -7.00
CA ALA A 103 -7.07 -11.29 -8.09
C ALA A 103 -6.15 -10.12 -7.65
N ALA A 104 -5.76 -10.02 -6.38
CA ALA A 104 -4.75 -9.04 -5.95
C ALA A 104 -3.35 -9.63 -6.10
N ASP A 105 -2.41 -8.86 -6.65
CA ASP A 105 -0.98 -9.22 -6.69
C ASP A 105 -0.33 -9.05 -5.31
N LEU A 106 -0.83 -8.11 -4.51
CA LEU A 106 -0.30 -7.78 -3.19
C LEU A 106 -1.42 -7.42 -2.21
N ILE A 107 -1.33 -7.94 -0.99
CA ILE A 107 -2.22 -7.62 0.11
C ILE A 107 -1.38 -7.15 1.31
N TYR A 108 -1.72 -5.97 1.82
CA TYR A 108 -1.11 -5.38 3.01
C TYR A 108 -2.06 -5.43 4.21
N TYR A 109 -1.50 -5.71 5.39
CA TYR A 109 -2.19 -5.69 6.68
C TYR A 109 -1.50 -4.74 7.66
N GLU A 110 -2.26 -3.81 8.23
CA GLU A 110 -1.81 -3.01 9.38
C GLU A 110 -1.51 -3.90 10.60
N ARG A 111 -0.57 -3.45 11.43
CA ARG A 111 -0.28 -4.07 12.72
C ARG A 111 -1.51 -4.06 13.63
N GLY A 112 -1.75 -5.16 14.34
CA GLY A 112 -2.86 -5.29 15.30
C GLY A 112 -4.10 -5.97 14.72
N LEU A 113 -4.16 -6.17 13.40
CA LEU A 113 -5.20 -6.99 12.74
C LEU A 113 -5.04 -8.51 12.96
N ASN A 114 -4.45 -8.95 14.09
CA ASN A 114 -3.93 -10.31 14.22
C ASN A 114 -4.88 -11.32 14.92
N SER A 115 -4.72 -12.58 14.48
CA SER A 115 -5.31 -13.87 14.90
C SER A 115 -6.77 -14.22 14.59
N GLY A 116 -7.68 -13.27 14.34
CA GLY A 116 -9.09 -13.60 14.01
C GLY A 116 -9.39 -13.70 12.51
N TYR A 117 -8.65 -12.93 11.70
CA TYR A 117 -8.63 -13.11 10.26
C TYR A 117 -7.87 -14.40 10.00
N GLY A 118 -8.56 -15.50 9.73
CA GLY A 118 -7.91 -16.71 9.22
C GLY A 118 -7.03 -16.27 8.06
N GLY A 119 -5.72 -16.21 8.31
CA GLY A 119 -4.82 -15.50 7.42
C GLY A 119 -4.87 -16.12 6.02
N PRO A 120 -4.43 -15.39 4.98
CA PRO A 120 -4.32 -15.93 3.62
C PRO A 120 -3.39 -17.16 3.50
N TYR A 121 -2.85 -17.68 4.60
CA TYR A 121 -2.13 -18.96 4.69
C TYR A 121 -2.91 -20.17 4.19
N ALA A 122 -4.24 -20.08 4.03
CA ALA A 122 -5.03 -21.15 3.42
C ALA A 122 -4.96 -21.15 1.88
N ASN A 123 -4.51 -20.06 1.22
CA ASN A 123 -4.35 -20.00 -0.23
C ASN A 123 -2.88 -19.76 -0.63
N PRO A 124 -2.13 -20.82 -0.96
CA PRO A 124 -0.73 -20.75 -1.37
C PRO A 124 -0.46 -19.80 -2.56
N ALA A 125 -1.47 -19.53 -3.40
CA ALA A 125 -1.35 -18.61 -4.53
C ALA A 125 -1.26 -17.12 -4.11
N VAL A 126 -1.65 -16.79 -2.87
CA VAL A 126 -1.71 -15.42 -2.33
C VAL A 126 -0.58 -15.17 -1.30
N ALA A 127 0.06 -16.24 -0.81
CA ALA A 127 1.04 -16.16 0.27
C ALA A 127 2.29 -15.33 -0.10
N THR A 128 2.74 -15.39 -1.35
CA THR A 128 3.90 -14.61 -1.82
C THR A 128 3.63 -13.11 -1.91
N GLY A 129 2.38 -12.70 -2.09
CA GLY A 129 1.94 -11.31 -2.17
C GLY A 129 1.49 -10.69 -0.84
N THR A 130 1.65 -11.39 0.29
CA THR A 130 1.18 -10.89 1.59
C THR A 130 2.27 -10.15 2.37
N VAL A 131 1.96 -8.94 2.83
CA VAL A 131 2.83 -8.06 3.62
C VAL A 131 2.10 -7.62 4.88
N ARG A 132 2.77 -7.70 6.02
CA ARG A 132 2.31 -7.05 7.25
C ARG A 132 3.13 -5.81 7.50
N GLU A 133 2.55 -4.80 8.16
CA GLU A 133 3.28 -3.61 8.59
C GLU A 133 4.57 -3.96 9.36
N GLU A 134 4.51 -4.99 10.21
CA GLU A 134 5.66 -5.46 10.98
C GLU A 134 6.80 -6.00 10.10
N ASP A 135 6.48 -6.53 8.91
CA ASP A 135 7.50 -6.99 7.96
C ASP A 135 8.31 -5.80 7.39
N LEU A 136 7.70 -4.62 7.30
CA LEU A 136 8.31 -3.41 6.72
C LEU A 136 9.01 -2.54 7.76
N THR A 137 8.78 -2.81 9.05
CA THR A 137 9.23 -2.00 10.19
C THR A 137 10.02 -2.82 11.22
N THR A 138 10.49 -4.01 10.82
CA THR A 138 11.35 -4.88 11.62
C THR A 138 12.61 -5.21 10.83
N SER A 139 13.78 -4.97 11.42
CA SER A 139 15.09 -5.28 10.84
C SER A 139 16.00 -5.81 11.94
N TYR A 140 16.75 -6.89 11.67
CA TYR A 140 17.63 -7.56 12.66
C TYR A 140 16.94 -7.89 14.01
N GLY A 141 15.65 -8.23 13.98
CA GLY A 141 14.85 -8.48 15.20
C GLY A 141 14.46 -7.22 15.97
N ILE A 142 14.88 -6.05 15.52
CA ILE A 142 14.55 -4.75 16.10
C ILE A 142 13.36 -4.17 15.34
N ARG A 143 12.29 -3.88 16.09
CA ARG A 143 11.16 -3.10 15.60
C ARG A 143 11.53 -1.62 15.63
N TRP A 144 11.61 -1.00 14.46
CA TRP A 144 11.96 0.42 14.31
C TRP A 144 10.77 1.18 13.72
N GLY A 145 10.61 2.46 14.11
CA GLY A 145 9.35 3.16 13.88
C GLY A 145 8.22 2.68 14.81
N VAL A 146 8.57 2.05 15.94
CA VAL A 146 7.63 1.45 16.89
C VAL A 146 8.26 1.36 18.28
N ASN A 147 8.41 2.51 18.93
CA ASN A 147 8.33 2.52 20.38
C ASN A 147 6.84 2.51 20.75
N THR A 148 6.35 1.34 21.13
CA THR A 148 5.27 1.15 22.12
C THR A 148 4.17 2.25 22.15
N PHE A 149 3.33 2.33 21.11
CA PHE A 149 2.20 3.29 20.95
C PHE A 149 2.48 4.66 20.30
N GLY A 150 3.67 4.94 19.76
CA GLY A 150 4.07 6.33 19.50
C GLY A 150 4.71 6.67 18.16
N VAL A 151 4.30 6.06 17.04
CA VAL A 151 4.54 6.68 15.74
C VAL A 151 3.21 7.12 15.17
N SER A 152 3.12 8.40 14.79
CA SER A 152 1.92 8.93 14.13
C SER A 152 1.67 8.14 12.83
N PRO A 153 0.44 8.15 12.29
CA PRO A 153 0.12 7.42 11.06
C PRO A 153 1.04 7.78 9.88
N ALA A 154 1.56 9.01 9.85
CA ALA A 154 2.34 9.56 8.74
C ALA A 154 3.66 8.80 8.43
N PRO A 155 4.58 8.51 9.37
CA PRO A 155 5.74 7.66 9.08
C PRO A 155 5.41 6.27 8.56
N ARG A 156 4.33 5.64 9.03
CA ARG A 156 3.90 4.32 8.55
C ARG A 156 3.40 4.39 7.10
N ASP A 157 2.65 5.46 6.78
CA ASP A 157 2.21 5.73 5.41
C ASP A 157 3.39 5.89 4.45
N ILE A 158 4.47 6.56 4.88
CA ILE A 158 5.69 6.73 4.08
C ILE A 158 6.36 5.38 3.79
N VAL A 159 6.54 4.54 4.83
CA VAL A 159 7.18 3.21 4.68
C VAL A 159 6.34 2.29 3.79
N LEU A 160 5.03 2.24 4.02
CA LEU A 160 4.13 1.46 3.17
C LEU A 160 4.16 1.96 1.73
N ALA A 161 3.98 3.26 1.52
CA ALA A 161 3.98 3.85 0.18
C ALA A 161 5.29 3.57 -0.57
N GLY A 162 6.43 3.65 0.09
CA GLY A 162 7.72 3.32 -0.51
C GLY A 162 7.80 1.86 -0.97
N TYR A 163 7.32 0.92 -0.14
CA TYR A 163 7.27 -0.49 -0.51
C TYR A 163 6.34 -0.73 -1.72
N LEU A 164 5.19 -0.06 -1.76
CA LEU A 164 4.27 -0.13 -2.90
C LEU A 164 4.90 0.41 -4.18
N VAL A 165 5.62 1.55 -4.10
CA VAL A 165 6.36 2.10 -5.24
C VAL A 165 7.43 1.11 -5.70
N LEU A 166 8.22 0.55 -4.78
CA LEU A 166 9.26 -0.43 -5.11
C LEU A 166 8.70 -1.64 -5.87
N CYS A 167 7.58 -2.20 -5.40
CA CYS A 167 6.92 -3.34 -6.06
C CYS A 167 6.35 -2.96 -7.43
N ALA A 168 5.67 -1.81 -7.53
CA ALA A 168 5.06 -1.36 -8.78
C ALA A 168 6.10 -0.95 -9.83
N ALA A 169 7.21 -0.35 -9.41
CA ALA A 169 8.28 0.16 -10.27
C ALA A 169 9.23 -0.92 -10.80
N SER A 170 9.30 -2.07 -10.13
CA SER A 170 10.20 -3.16 -10.49
C SER A 170 9.60 -4.10 -11.53
N GLY A 171 10.46 -4.79 -12.27
CA GLY A 171 10.07 -5.77 -13.29
C GLY A 171 9.37 -5.16 -14.51
N ASN A 172 8.57 -5.98 -15.20
CA ASN A 172 7.90 -5.59 -16.45
C ASN A 172 6.73 -4.64 -16.21
N GLN A 173 6.82 -3.41 -16.72
CA GLN A 173 5.82 -2.37 -16.52
C GLN A 173 4.55 -2.55 -17.38
N ASN A 174 4.52 -3.51 -18.31
CA ASN A 174 3.29 -3.94 -18.99
C ASN A 174 2.39 -4.81 -18.10
N ASN A 175 2.93 -5.35 -17.01
CA ASN A 175 2.13 -6.10 -16.04
C ASN A 175 1.26 -5.14 -15.24
N THR A 176 0.02 -5.55 -15.01
CA THR A 176 -0.84 -4.85 -14.06
C THR A 176 -0.33 -5.04 -12.63
N ALA A 177 -0.63 -4.05 -11.80
CA ALA A 177 -0.38 -4.07 -10.37
C ALA A 177 -1.71 -3.87 -9.65
N LYS A 178 -2.20 -4.90 -8.95
CA LYS A 178 -3.44 -4.88 -8.18
C LYS A 178 -3.11 -5.04 -6.71
N ILE A 179 -3.27 -3.97 -5.95
CA ILE A 179 -2.84 -3.86 -4.56
C ILE A 179 -4.07 -3.65 -3.67
N LEU A 180 -4.17 -4.42 -2.60
CA LEU A 180 -5.19 -4.27 -1.56
C LEU A 180 -4.52 -3.88 -0.24
N LEU A 181 -4.98 -2.80 0.39
CA LEU A 181 -4.50 -2.32 1.68
C LEU A 181 -5.63 -2.46 2.71
N LEU A 182 -5.36 -3.16 3.81
CA LEU A 182 -6.28 -3.31 4.93
C LEU A 182 -5.68 -2.59 6.13
N SER A 183 -6.25 -1.43 6.47
CA SER A 183 -5.68 -0.54 7.48
C SER A 183 -6.74 0.37 8.09
N GLY A 184 -6.45 0.88 9.28
CA GLY A 184 -7.16 1.95 9.92
C GLY A 184 -7.29 3.19 9.03
N GLU A 185 -8.45 3.83 9.01
CA GLU A 185 -8.71 5.00 8.14
C GLU A 185 -7.75 6.18 8.33
N ASN A 186 -7.04 6.23 9.45
CA ASN A 186 -5.97 7.19 9.72
C ASN A 186 -4.76 7.06 8.76
N HIS A 187 -4.67 6.00 7.95
CA HIS A 187 -3.62 5.73 6.96
C HIS A 187 -3.93 6.24 5.53
N VAL A 188 -4.92 7.12 5.37
CA VAL A 188 -5.25 7.74 4.07
C VAL A 188 -4.07 8.42 3.38
N GLY A 189 -3.04 8.83 4.14
CA GLY A 189 -1.85 9.50 3.62
C GLY A 189 -0.99 8.63 2.71
N VAL A 190 -1.12 7.30 2.78
CA VAL A 190 -0.32 6.34 1.97
C VAL A 190 -0.39 6.64 0.48
N LEU A 191 -1.56 6.99 -0.04
CA LEU A 191 -1.77 7.25 -1.46
C LEU A 191 -1.10 8.56 -1.92
N HIS A 192 -1.09 9.57 -1.05
CA HIS A 192 -0.34 10.81 -1.30
C HIS A 192 1.16 10.53 -1.31
N GLN A 193 1.66 9.81 -0.30
CA GLN A 193 3.06 9.41 -0.20
C GLN A 193 3.50 8.53 -1.38
N PHE A 194 2.61 7.67 -1.91
CA PHE A 194 2.90 6.87 -3.09
C PHE A 194 3.25 7.75 -4.28
N ASN A 195 2.47 8.80 -4.54
CA ASN A 195 2.74 9.74 -5.62
C ASN A 195 4.02 10.53 -5.36
N GLU A 196 4.23 11.04 -4.14
CA GLU A 196 5.45 11.79 -3.80
C GLU A 196 6.72 10.96 -4.02
N ILE A 197 6.74 9.72 -3.53
CA ILE A 197 7.88 8.82 -3.68
C ILE A 197 8.04 8.41 -5.15
N ALA A 198 6.95 8.12 -5.87
CA ALA A 198 7.01 7.81 -7.29
C ALA A 198 7.61 8.96 -8.12
N THR A 199 7.29 10.22 -7.82
CA THR A 199 7.91 11.39 -8.48
C THR A 199 9.42 11.43 -8.34
N LYS A 200 9.96 10.99 -7.19
CA LYS A 200 11.39 11.11 -6.88
C LYS A 200 12.18 9.85 -7.23
N ALA A 201 11.61 8.66 -7.03
CA ALA A 201 12.31 7.38 -7.20
C ALA A 201 11.95 6.63 -8.49
N ALA A 202 10.73 6.79 -9.00
CA ALA A 202 10.25 6.03 -10.16
C ALA A 202 9.26 6.82 -11.04
N PRO A 203 9.68 7.93 -11.69
CA PRO A 203 8.76 8.86 -12.37
C PRO A 203 7.95 8.20 -13.49
N TRP A 204 8.41 7.08 -14.05
CA TRP A 204 7.67 6.34 -15.07
C TRP A 204 6.36 5.74 -14.53
N LEU A 205 6.23 5.51 -13.22
CA LEU A 205 4.95 5.10 -12.63
C LEU A 205 3.87 6.16 -12.82
N LEU A 206 4.24 7.44 -12.84
CA LEU A 206 3.30 8.54 -13.02
C LEU A 206 2.69 8.59 -14.43
N LYS A 207 3.29 7.89 -15.38
CA LYS A 207 2.83 7.77 -16.78
C LYS A 207 1.91 6.57 -16.99
N ARG A 208 1.67 5.77 -15.95
CA ARG A 208 0.76 4.62 -15.98
C ARG A 208 -0.63 5.06 -15.53
N LYS A 209 -1.67 4.44 -16.07
CA LYS A 209 -3.03 4.65 -15.57
C LYS A 209 -3.10 4.13 -14.13
N ARG A 210 -3.54 4.99 -13.22
CA ARG A 210 -3.63 4.70 -11.78
C ARG A 210 -5.07 4.84 -11.31
N LEU A 211 -5.61 3.77 -10.72
CA LEU A 211 -6.94 3.72 -10.12
C LEU A 211 -6.77 3.61 -8.61
N LEU A 212 -7.04 4.68 -7.89
CA LEU A 212 -6.92 4.72 -6.43
C LEU A 212 -8.33 4.68 -5.84
N HIS A 213 -8.66 3.61 -5.14
CA HIS A 213 -9.99 3.42 -4.57
C HIS A 213 -9.93 3.43 -3.04
N PHE A 214 -10.78 4.22 -2.42
CA PHE A 214 -10.93 4.27 -0.97
C PHE A 214 -12.31 3.76 -0.56
N VAL A 215 -12.33 2.71 0.25
CA VAL A 215 -13.53 2.21 0.90
C VAL A 215 -13.50 2.68 2.34
N LYS A 216 -14.50 3.47 2.73
CA LYS A 216 -14.65 3.94 4.12
C LYS A 216 -15.02 2.78 5.05
N SER A 217 -14.48 2.82 6.25
CA SER A 217 -14.98 2.11 7.43
C SER A 217 -16.34 2.69 7.78
N HIS A 218 -17.37 1.84 7.77
CA HIS A 218 -18.80 2.14 8.03
C HIS A 218 -19.40 3.50 7.51
N ASP A 219 -20.72 3.64 7.46
CA ASP A 219 -21.37 4.76 6.73
C ASP A 219 -21.28 6.14 7.45
N THR A 220 -20.62 6.24 8.61
CA THR A 220 -20.55 7.46 9.43
C THR A 220 -19.24 8.25 9.31
N CYS A 221 -18.24 7.74 8.59
CA CYS A 221 -16.99 8.48 8.39
C CYS A 221 -17.15 9.55 7.30
N LYS A 222 -16.95 10.81 7.70
CA LYS A 222 -17.10 11.99 6.82
C LYS A 222 -16.04 12.00 5.72
N GLU A 223 -16.43 12.45 4.53
CA GLU A 223 -15.52 12.69 3.40
C GLU A 223 -14.55 13.82 3.72
N ASN A 224 -13.44 13.49 4.36
CA ASN A 224 -12.29 14.36 4.28
C ASN A 224 -11.60 14.04 2.96
N LYS A 225 -11.93 14.79 1.90
CA LYS A 225 -11.08 14.91 0.71
C LYS A 225 -9.70 15.33 1.20
N TRP A 226 -8.84 14.36 1.46
CA TRP A 226 -7.48 14.51 1.96
C TRP A 226 -7.39 15.51 3.13
N GLY A 227 -7.58 15.02 4.35
CA GLY A 227 -7.36 15.78 5.60
C GLY A 227 -5.91 16.25 5.83
N ILE A 228 -5.13 16.46 4.77
CA ILE A 228 -3.85 17.15 4.79
C ILE A 228 -4.17 18.64 4.69
N LYS A 229 -4.26 19.32 5.85
CA LYS A 229 -3.93 20.75 5.84
C LYS A 229 -2.52 20.85 5.26
N LYS A 230 -2.35 21.57 4.14
CA LYS A 230 -1.03 22.02 3.70
C LYS A 230 -0.33 22.62 4.92
N VAL A 231 0.78 22.02 5.34
CA VAL A 231 1.76 22.68 6.19
C VAL A 231 2.72 23.40 5.26
#